data_AF-A0A7H4LHJ6-F1
#
_entry.id   AF-A0A7H4LHJ6-F1
#
_cell.length_a   1.000
_cell.length_b   1.000
_cell.length_c   1.000
_cell.angle_alpha   90.00
_cell.angle_beta   90.00
_cell.angle_gamma   90.00
#
_symmetry.space_group_name_H-M   'P 1'
#
loop_
_entity.id
_entity.type
_entity.pdbx_description
1 polymer ?
#
loop_
_entity_poly.entity_id
_entity_poly.type
_entity_poly.pdbx_seq_one_letter_code
_entity_poly.pdbx_strand_id
1 'polypeptide(L)'
;MELKKMLTTPPVLAAPTPKEPMLLYIAATSRVVSTVIVVEHKEEGKALPLQRPVYYLSEVLSASKQNYPHYQKMCYSVHFAAKKLKPYFQEHPITVVCTAPLAEIIGSRDASGRVAKWAIDLAPYTIYYQPGTAIKSQALADFLVDWAETQYLPPAPDSTHWRMHFDGSKMRTSLGAGVVLTSLKGDKLRYVLQIHFAASNNVAEYEALIHGLRLAKELGIRRILCYGDSDLVVQQSSGDWDVKDANMASYRFLVHQLSGYFEGCEFLHSNGQVERANDLILSSIKPRLVEPLERSAGCWLDELPVVLWSLRTTPNKSTSFTPFFLVYGAEAVILTNIDFDYPRVTMYTEEEAEEARQDGVDLLEEGRLLALSRSTIYQRSLRRYYNRKVKPRSFQEGDLVLRLIQRTAGQHKLSAPWEGPFIISKVLGNDSNYLIDAQKPRARKRDDSGKEMERPWNANLLRRFYS
;
A
#
# COMPACT_ATOMS: atom_id res chain seq x y z
N MET A 1 -3.41 -9.37 25.98
CA MET A 1 -3.04 -10.80 25.80
C MET A 1 -4.22 -11.77 26.01
N GLU A 2 -5.27 -11.39 26.77
CA GLU A 2 -6.42 -12.27 27.03
C GLU A 2 -7.28 -12.61 25.81
N LEU A 3 -7.55 -11.64 24.92
CA LEU A 3 -8.37 -11.87 23.71
C LEU A 3 -7.75 -12.95 22.80
N LYS A 4 -6.42 -12.90 22.61
CA LYS A 4 -5.69 -13.88 21.80
C LYS A 4 -5.77 -15.28 22.44
N LYS A 5 -5.67 -15.35 23.77
CA LYS A 5 -5.83 -16.60 24.53
C LYS A 5 -7.27 -17.13 24.43
N MET A 6 -8.28 -16.29 24.60
CA MET A 6 -9.71 -16.63 24.42
C MET A 6 -10.05 -17.14 23.01
N LEU A 7 -9.37 -16.64 21.98
CA LEU A 7 -9.56 -17.06 20.58
C LEU A 7 -8.81 -18.35 20.23
N THR A 8 -7.67 -18.62 20.89
CA THR A 8 -6.85 -19.83 20.66
C THR A 8 -7.24 -21.02 21.54
N THR A 9 -8.01 -20.80 22.60
CA THR A 9 -8.61 -21.88 23.39
C THR A 9 -10.02 -22.09 22.86
N PRO A 10 -10.43 -23.33 22.48
CA PRO A 10 -11.79 -23.56 22.00
C PRO A 10 -12.79 -23.03 23.04
N PRO A 11 -13.69 -22.10 22.66
CA PRO A 11 -14.63 -21.54 23.62
C PRO A 11 -15.49 -22.68 24.17
N VAL A 12 -15.63 -22.74 25.50
CA VAL A 12 -16.52 -23.70 26.14
C VAL A 12 -17.94 -23.27 25.81
N LEU A 13 -18.53 -23.89 24.78
CA LEU A 13 -19.93 -23.69 24.43
C LEU A 13 -20.79 -24.13 25.61
N ALA A 14 -21.77 -23.30 25.97
CA ALA A 14 -22.72 -23.66 27.02
C ALA A 14 -23.84 -24.52 26.43
N ALA A 15 -24.19 -25.60 27.13
CA ALA A 15 -25.44 -26.30 26.87
C ALA A 15 -26.58 -25.53 27.56
N PRO A 16 -27.62 -25.11 26.82
CA PRO A 16 -28.72 -24.38 27.42
C PRO A 16 -29.63 -25.30 28.23
N THR A 17 -30.25 -24.76 29.28
CA THR A 17 -31.25 -25.48 30.07
C THR A 17 -32.64 -25.39 29.42
N PRO A 18 -33.53 -26.39 29.57
CA PRO A 18 -34.83 -26.40 28.88
C PRO A 18 -35.63 -25.11 29.11
N LYS A 19 -36.13 -24.51 28.02
CA LYS A 19 -36.91 -23.25 28.00
C LYS A 19 -36.18 -22.01 28.52
N GLU A 20 -34.86 -22.08 28.68
CA GLU A 20 -34.05 -20.91 29.05
C GLU A 20 -34.08 -19.83 27.96
N PRO A 21 -34.27 -18.55 28.30
CA PRO A 21 -34.25 -17.46 27.33
C PRO A 21 -32.84 -17.28 26.75
N MET A 22 -32.76 -17.13 25.42
CA MET A 22 -31.49 -16.91 24.72
C MET A 22 -31.45 -15.55 24.06
N LEU A 23 -30.24 -15.03 23.90
CA LEU A 23 -29.97 -13.79 23.19
C LEU A 23 -29.35 -14.12 21.83
N LEU A 24 -29.91 -13.54 20.77
CA LEU A 24 -29.38 -13.64 19.41
C LEU A 24 -28.75 -12.30 19.03
N TYR A 25 -27.42 -12.31 18.89
CA TYR A 25 -26.66 -11.20 18.34
C TYR A 25 -26.49 -11.40 16.84
N ILE A 26 -26.69 -10.33 16.07
CA ILE A 26 -26.66 -10.39 14.61
C ILE A 26 -25.75 -9.30 14.05
N ALA A 27 -25.02 -9.63 13.00
CA ALA A 27 -24.17 -8.70 12.26
C ALA A 27 -24.29 -9.00 10.77
N ALA A 28 -24.22 -7.96 9.94
CA ALA A 28 -24.29 -8.10 8.49
C ALA A 28 -23.41 -7.07 7.80
N THR A 29 -22.66 -7.49 6.79
CA THR A 29 -21.92 -6.59 5.90
C THR A 29 -22.44 -6.68 4.47
N SER A 30 -21.65 -6.21 3.51
CA SER A 30 -21.98 -6.25 2.10
C SER A 30 -22.14 -7.70 1.61
N ARG A 31 -21.33 -8.63 2.13
CA ARG A 31 -21.24 -10.02 1.64
C ARG A 31 -21.54 -11.10 2.64
N VAL A 32 -21.48 -10.83 3.94
CA VAL A 32 -21.61 -11.88 4.96
C VAL A 32 -22.66 -11.47 5.96
N VAL A 33 -23.40 -12.47 6.46
CA VAL A 33 -24.20 -12.35 7.68
C VAL A 33 -23.65 -13.30 8.73
N SER A 34 -23.60 -12.85 9.98
CA SER A 34 -23.24 -13.65 11.13
C SER A 34 -24.29 -13.51 12.21
N THR A 35 -24.50 -14.59 12.95
CA THR A 35 -25.38 -14.64 14.10
C THR A 35 -24.73 -15.47 15.19
N VAL A 36 -24.83 -15.01 16.43
CA VAL A 36 -24.31 -15.68 17.62
C VAL A 36 -25.44 -15.82 18.63
N ILE A 37 -25.71 -17.04 19.06
CA ILE A 37 -26.71 -17.32 20.09
C ILE A 37 -26.00 -17.58 21.41
N VAL A 38 -26.44 -16.88 22.45
CA VAL A 38 -25.81 -16.92 23.78
C VAL A 38 -26.86 -17.08 24.87
N VAL A 39 -26.47 -17.72 25.97
CA VAL A 39 -27.22 -17.76 27.23
C VAL A 39 -26.55 -16.86 28.25
N GLU A 40 -27.32 -16.31 29.19
CA GLU A 40 -26.82 -15.38 30.21
C GLU A 40 -26.93 -16.04 31.59
N HIS A 41 -25.81 -16.47 32.16
CA HIS A 41 -25.75 -17.14 33.46
C HIS A 41 -25.22 -16.19 34.54
N LYS A 42 -25.78 -16.25 35.75
CA LYS A 42 -25.20 -15.61 36.93
C LYS A 42 -24.13 -16.52 37.53
N GLU A 43 -22.91 -16.04 37.68
CA GLU A 43 -21.81 -16.76 38.35
C GLU A 43 -21.62 -16.19 39.76
N GLU A 44 -21.44 -17.07 40.75
CA GLU A 44 -21.08 -16.65 42.12
C GLU A 44 -19.76 -15.86 42.08
N GLY A 45 -19.79 -14.63 42.58
CA GLY A 45 -18.64 -13.72 42.64
C GLY A 45 -18.57 -12.64 41.55
N LYS A 46 -19.47 -12.64 40.55
CA LYS A 46 -19.55 -11.56 39.54
C LYS A 46 -20.85 -10.75 39.70
N ALA A 47 -20.72 -9.43 39.76
CA ALA A 47 -21.86 -8.52 39.93
C ALA A 47 -22.79 -8.47 38.71
N LEU A 48 -22.28 -8.79 37.51
CA LEU A 48 -23.02 -8.80 36.25
C LEU A 48 -23.13 -10.24 35.70
N PRO A 49 -24.29 -10.60 35.12
CA PRO A 49 -24.45 -11.90 34.51
C PRO A 49 -23.58 -12.03 33.26
N LEU A 50 -23.04 -13.24 33.05
CA LEU A 50 -22.05 -13.52 32.01
C LEU A 50 -22.72 -14.23 30.83
N GLN A 51 -22.47 -13.71 29.63
CA GLN A 51 -22.98 -14.30 28.40
C GLN A 51 -22.05 -15.40 27.91
N ARG A 52 -22.59 -16.62 27.77
CA ARG A 52 -21.88 -17.79 27.27
C ARG A 52 -22.40 -18.17 25.88
N PRO A 53 -21.55 -18.22 24.86
CA PRO A 53 -21.94 -18.65 23.53
C PRO A 53 -22.43 -20.10 23.51
N VAL A 54 -23.54 -20.33 22.84
CA VAL A 54 -24.10 -21.68 22.61
C VAL A 54 -23.78 -22.12 21.18
N TYR A 55 -23.92 -21.21 20.20
CA TYR A 55 -23.65 -21.53 18.80
C TYR A 55 -23.23 -20.28 18.00
N TYR A 56 -22.38 -20.50 16.99
CA TYR A 56 -21.94 -19.49 16.04
C TYR A 56 -22.36 -19.88 14.63
N LEU A 57 -22.94 -18.96 13.87
CA LEU A 57 -23.41 -19.22 12.52
C LEU A 57 -23.06 -18.05 11.61
N SER A 58 -22.38 -18.31 10.50
CA SER A 58 -22.11 -17.32 9.47
C SER A 58 -22.42 -17.87 8.07
N GLU A 59 -22.86 -16.99 7.17
CA GLU A 59 -23.11 -17.33 5.76
C GLU A 59 -22.53 -16.24 4.85
N VAL A 60 -21.75 -16.67 3.86
CA VAL A 60 -21.40 -15.84 2.72
C VAL A 60 -22.60 -15.76 1.79
N LEU A 61 -23.15 -14.56 1.62
CA LEU A 61 -24.32 -14.29 0.80
C LEU A 61 -24.04 -14.57 -0.68
N SER A 62 -25.01 -15.18 -1.36
CA SER A 62 -24.99 -15.30 -2.83
C SER A 62 -25.05 -13.93 -3.50
N ALA A 63 -24.59 -13.82 -4.75
CA ALA A 63 -24.58 -12.54 -5.49
C ALA A 63 -25.93 -11.81 -5.47
N SER A 64 -27.04 -12.54 -5.59
CA SER A 64 -28.39 -11.99 -5.48
C SER A 64 -28.72 -11.41 -4.09
N LYS A 65 -28.25 -12.04 -3.01
CA LYS A 65 -28.46 -11.61 -1.62
C LYS A 65 -27.53 -10.47 -1.21
N GLN A 66 -26.36 -10.34 -1.84
CA GLN A 66 -25.44 -9.22 -1.60
C GLN A 66 -26.07 -7.88 -1.99
N ASN A 67 -26.96 -7.87 -2.99
CA ASN A 67 -27.69 -6.68 -3.43
C ASN A 67 -28.87 -6.29 -2.52
N TYR A 68 -29.11 -7.04 -1.44
CA TYR A 68 -30.18 -6.69 -0.51
C TYR A 68 -29.83 -5.41 0.26
N PRO A 69 -30.77 -4.49 0.45
CA PRO A 69 -30.62 -3.39 1.40
C PRO A 69 -30.21 -3.91 2.78
N HIS A 70 -29.41 -3.14 3.51
CA HIS A 70 -28.83 -3.59 4.78
C HIS A 70 -29.88 -4.08 5.79
N TYR A 71 -31.02 -3.39 5.93
CA TYR A 71 -32.12 -3.83 6.79
C TYR A 71 -32.69 -5.21 6.39
N GLN A 72 -32.74 -5.52 5.08
CA GLN A 72 -33.18 -6.84 4.61
C GLN A 72 -32.14 -7.92 4.92
N LYS A 73 -30.84 -7.59 4.93
CA LYS A 73 -29.79 -8.53 5.35
C LYS A 73 -29.89 -8.84 6.85
N MET A 74 -30.24 -7.85 7.66
CA MET A 74 -30.51 -8.03 9.09
C MET A 74 -31.77 -8.88 9.33
N CYS A 75 -32.87 -8.67 8.60
CA CYS A 75 -34.02 -9.58 8.69
C CYS A 75 -33.67 -10.99 8.19
N TYR A 76 -32.86 -11.09 7.13
CA TYR A 76 -32.39 -12.36 6.59
C TYR A 76 -31.53 -13.13 7.61
N SER A 77 -30.67 -12.45 8.38
CA SER A 77 -29.81 -13.13 9.36
C SER A 77 -30.62 -13.81 10.46
N VAL A 78 -31.68 -13.15 10.97
CA VAL A 78 -32.63 -13.75 11.93
C VAL A 78 -33.36 -14.94 11.30
N HIS A 79 -33.87 -14.78 10.07
CA HIS A 79 -34.54 -15.86 9.33
C HIS A 79 -33.62 -17.07 9.07
N PHE A 80 -32.37 -16.79 8.71
CA PHE A 80 -31.33 -17.79 8.46
C PHE A 80 -30.98 -18.55 9.75
N ALA A 81 -30.80 -17.84 10.86
CA ALA A 81 -30.59 -18.45 12.18
C ALA A 81 -31.77 -19.34 12.57
N ALA A 82 -33.01 -18.86 12.44
CA ALA A 82 -34.21 -19.65 12.76
C ALA A 82 -34.34 -20.93 11.92
N LYS A 83 -33.93 -20.89 10.64
CA LYS A 83 -33.92 -22.07 9.76
C LYS A 83 -32.83 -23.08 10.12
N LYS A 84 -31.62 -22.61 10.45
CA LYS A 84 -30.48 -23.48 10.76
C LYS A 84 -30.53 -24.03 12.19
N LEU A 85 -31.01 -23.23 13.13
CA LEU A 85 -31.06 -23.52 14.56
C LEU A 85 -32.50 -23.80 15.02
N LYS A 86 -33.31 -24.40 14.14
CA LYS A 86 -34.73 -24.70 14.39
C LYS A 86 -35.00 -25.37 15.76
N PRO A 87 -34.21 -26.36 16.22
CA PRO A 87 -34.43 -26.96 17.53
C PRO A 87 -34.40 -25.95 18.68
N TYR A 88 -33.50 -24.95 18.62
CA TYR A 88 -33.40 -23.92 19.65
C TYR A 88 -34.57 -22.93 19.60
N PHE A 89 -34.97 -22.50 18.41
CA PHE A 89 -36.08 -21.56 18.22
C PHE A 89 -37.46 -22.16 18.58
N GLN A 90 -37.59 -23.49 18.59
CA GLN A 90 -38.81 -24.18 18.99
C GLN A 90 -38.93 -24.36 20.50
N GLU A 91 -37.82 -24.66 21.18
CA GLU A 91 -37.80 -24.97 22.62
C GLU A 91 -37.60 -23.72 23.50
N HIS A 92 -36.98 -22.66 22.98
CA HIS A 92 -36.54 -21.52 23.77
C HIS A 92 -37.07 -20.19 23.23
N PRO A 93 -37.44 -19.24 24.11
CA PRO A 93 -37.71 -17.87 23.69
C PRO A 93 -36.39 -17.19 23.30
N ILE A 94 -36.37 -16.56 22.12
CA ILE A 94 -35.19 -15.91 21.55
C ILE A 94 -35.38 -14.39 21.57
N THR A 95 -34.45 -13.67 22.17
CA THR A 95 -34.43 -12.20 22.13
C THR A 95 -33.33 -11.73 21.18
N VAL A 96 -33.72 -11.12 20.07
CA VAL A 96 -32.79 -10.52 19.10
C VAL A 96 -32.32 -9.17 19.63
N VAL A 97 -31.01 -9.05 19.84
CA VAL A 97 -30.38 -7.81 20.29
C VAL A 97 -29.90 -7.06 19.05
N CYS A 98 -30.55 -5.96 18.71
CA CYS A 98 -30.21 -5.17 17.52
C CYS A 98 -30.59 -3.70 17.73
N THR A 99 -29.75 -2.78 17.26
CA THR A 99 -30.03 -1.33 17.26
C THR A 99 -31.05 -0.92 16.20
N ALA A 100 -31.21 -1.71 15.14
CA ALA A 100 -32.19 -1.45 14.09
C ALA A 100 -33.61 -1.86 14.55
N PRO A 101 -34.68 -1.15 14.13
CA PRO A 101 -36.06 -1.41 14.53
C PRO A 101 -36.65 -2.64 13.79
N LEU A 102 -36.03 -3.81 13.96
CA LEU A 102 -36.43 -5.03 13.24
C LEU A 102 -37.84 -5.51 13.59
N ALA A 103 -38.28 -5.28 14.83
CA ALA A 103 -39.66 -5.59 15.23
C ALA A 103 -40.69 -4.85 14.38
N GLU A 104 -40.47 -3.56 14.13
CA GLU A 104 -41.35 -2.73 13.31
C GLU A 104 -41.25 -3.12 11.83
N ILE A 105 -40.04 -3.43 11.35
CA ILE A 105 -39.81 -3.80 9.94
C ILE A 105 -40.46 -5.15 9.61
N ILE A 106 -40.32 -6.16 10.48
CA ILE A 106 -40.88 -7.50 10.29
C ILE A 106 -42.38 -7.52 10.56
N GLY A 107 -42.84 -6.73 11.54
CA GLY A 107 -44.25 -6.59 11.91
C GLY A 107 -45.05 -5.59 11.05
N SER A 108 -44.40 -4.87 10.14
CA SER A 108 -45.07 -3.87 9.30
C SER A 108 -46.11 -4.51 8.38
N ARG A 109 -47.32 -3.95 8.38
CA ARG A 109 -48.42 -4.37 7.49
C ARG A 109 -48.15 -4.05 6.01
N ASP A 110 -47.26 -3.09 5.75
CA ASP A 110 -46.86 -2.69 4.40
C ASP A 110 -45.63 -3.46 3.90
N ALA A 111 -45.09 -4.37 4.71
CA ALA A 111 -44.00 -5.24 4.29
C ALA A 111 -44.45 -6.10 3.10
N SER A 112 -43.69 -6.08 2.01
CA SER A 112 -43.98 -6.86 0.81
C SER A 112 -42.77 -7.70 0.36
N GLY A 113 -43.03 -8.75 -0.41
CA GLY A 113 -42.00 -9.62 -0.96
C GLY A 113 -41.26 -10.44 0.12
N ARG A 114 -39.93 -10.33 0.17
CA ARG A 114 -39.06 -11.20 0.99
C ARG A 114 -39.25 -11.01 2.49
N VAL A 115 -39.39 -9.76 2.96
CA VAL A 115 -39.55 -9.46 4.39
C VAL A 115 -40.86 -10.04 4.92
N ALA A 116 -41.98 -9.89 4.18
CA ALA A 116 -43.26 -10.50 4.54
C ALA A 116 -43.18 -12.03 4.59
N LYS A 117 -42.52 -12.66 3.60
CA LYS A 117 -42.29 -14.10 3.61
C LYS A 117 -41.50 -14.56 4.83
N TRP A 118 -40.43 -13.84 5.20
CA TRP A 118 -39.64 -14.16 6.38
C TRP A 118 -40.44 -13.93 7.67
N ALA A 119 -41.28 -12.90 7.73
CA ALA A 119 -42.17 -12.65 8.87
C ALA A 119 -43.12 -13.83 9.11
N ILE A 120 -43.73 -14.36 8.04
CA ILE A 120 -44.60 -15.55 8.12
C ILE A 120 -43.82 -16.78 8.61
N ASP A 121 -42.62 -17.01 8.07
CA ASP A 121 -41.76 -18.13 8.47
C ASP A 121 -41.27 -18.01 9.94
N LEU A 122 -41.18 -16.79 10.47
CA LEU A 122 -40.74 -16.51 11.84
C LEU A 122 -41.89 -16.47 12.86
N ALA A 123 -43.12 -16.23 12.41
CA ALA A 123 -44.31 -16.08 13.26
C ALA A 123 -44.57 -17.25 14.24
N PRO A 124 -44.25 -18.52 13.93
CA PRO A 124 -44.43 -19.63 14.87
C PRO A 124 -43.48 -19.61 16.07
N TYR A 125 -42.39 -18.85 16.02
CA TYR A 125 -41.37 -18.83 17.07
C TYR A 125 -41.58 -17.67 18.04
N THR A 126 -41.25 -17.89 19.31
CA THR A 126 -41.31 -16.85 20.34
C THR A 126 -40.06 -15.96 20.25
N ILE A 127 -40.15 -14.91 19.43
CA ILE A 127 -39.04 -13.98 19.19
C ILE A 127 -39.37 -12.59 19.74
N TYR A 128 -38.50 -12.08 20.62
CA TYR A 128 -38.52 -10.72 21.11
C TYR A 128 -37.39 -9.90 20.48
N TYR A 129 -37.53 -8.58 20.48
CA TYR A 129 -36.51 -7.66 19.95
C TYR A 129 -36.19 -6.61 21.00
N GLN A 130 -34.90 -6.37 21.23
CA GLN A 130 -34.43 -5.37 22.18
C GLN A 130 -33.27 -4.56 21.60
N PRO A 131 -33.23 -3.23 21.86
CA PRO A 131 -32.08 -2.41 21.48
C PRO A 131 -30.83 -2.82 22.26
N GLY A 132 -29.68 -2.86 21.59
CA GLY A 132 -28.40 -3.14 22.23
C GLY A 132 -27.93 -1.95 23.06
N THR A 133 -27.82 -2.12 24.38
CA THR A 133 -27.34 -1.08 25.32
C THR A 133 -25.85 -1.18 25.62
N ALA A 134 -25.22 -2.32 25.31
CA ALA A 134 -23.80 -2.59 25.52
C ALA A 134 -23.25 -3.57 24.48
N ILE A 135 -21.95 -3.46 24.17
CA ILE A 135 -21.29 -4.25 23.11
C ILE A 135 -21.35 -5.76 23.39
N LYS A 136 -21.17 -6.22 24.64
CA LYS A 136 -21.28 -7.65 25.08
C LYS A 136 -20.89 -8.67 23.98
N SER A 137 -21.79 -9.62 23.63
CA SER A 137 -21.55 -10.64 22.60
C SER A 137 -21.76 -10.14 21.16
N GLN A 138 -22.11 -8.87 20.95
CA GLN A 138 -22.13 -8.26 19.61
C GLN A 138 -20.72 -8.28 19.00
N ALA A 139 -19.68 -8.06 19.80
CA ALA A 139 -18.29 -8.16 19.35
C ALA A 139 -17.94 -9.52 18.72
N LEU A 140 -18.59 -10.61 19.16
CA LEU A 140 -18.41 -11.94 18.57
C LEU A 140 -19.10 -12.05 17.20
N ALA A 141 -20.31 -11.47 17.07
CA ALA A 141 -21.01 -11.44 15.80
C ALA A 141 -20.26 -10.59 14.77
N ASP A 142 -19.82 -9.39 15.17
CA ASP A 142 -19.06 -8.46 14.33
C ASP A 142 -17.71 -9.08 13.89
N PHE A 143 -16.95 -9.66 14.83
CA PHE A 143 -15.70 -10.33 14.52
C PHE A 143 -15.86 -11.45 13.49
N LEU A 144 -16.93 -12.26 13.59
CA LEU A 144 -17.18 -13.34 12.64
C LEU A 144 -17.51 -12.83 11.25
N VAL A 145 -18.21 -11.70 11.12
CA VAL A 145 -18.47 -11.08 9.82
C VAL A 145 -17.18 -10.52 9.24
N ASP A 146 -16.41 -9.76 10.03
CA ASP A 146 -15.15 -9.17 9.58
C ASP A 146 -14.12 -10.23 9.18
N TRP A 147 -14.01 -11.30 9.98
CA TRP A 147 -13.14 -12.43 9.67
C TRP A 147 -13.56 -13.10 8.36
N ALA A 148 -14.84 -13.41 8.19
CA ALA A 148 -15.34 -14.06 6.99
C ALA A 148 -15.23 -13.15 5.75
N GLU A 149 -15.39 -11.83 5.89
CA GLU A 149 -15.20 -10.88 4.79
C GLU A 149 -13.72 -10.72 4.41
N THR A 150 -12.80 -10.76 5.39
CA THR A 150 -11.35 -10.69 5.15
C THR A 150 -10.82 -11.90 4.36
N GLN A 151 -11.46 -13.07 4.49
CA GLN A 151 -11.10 -14.25 3.69
C GLN A 151 -11.44 -14.10 2.20
N TYR A 152 -12.28 -13.14 1.83
CA TYR A 152 -12.60 -12.83 0.44
C TYR A 152 -12.02 -11.46 0.10
N LEU A 153 -10.89 -11.46 -0.63
CA LEU A 153 -10.42 -10.28 -1.34
C LEU A 153 -11.63 -9.58 -1.97
N PRO A 154 -11.82 -8.27 -1.75
CA PRO A 154 -12.86 -7.55 -2.46
C PRO A 154 -12.76 -7.89 -3.95
N PRO A 155 -13.86 -8.26 -4.66
CA PRO A 155 -13.83 -8.17 -6.10
C PRO A 155 -13.36 -6.75 -6.38
N ALA A 156 -12.35 -6.65 -7.24
CA ALA A 156 -11.85 -5.36 -7.67
C ALA A 156 -13.08 -4.48 -7.94
N PRO A 157 -13.17 -3.27 -7.35
CA PRO A 157 -14.34 -2.41 -7.52
C PRO A 157 -14.65 -2.43 -9.01
N ASP A 158 -15.89 -2.79 -9.40
CA ASP A 158 -16.29 -3.03 -10.79
C ASP A 158 -15.73 -1.92 -11.66
N SER A 159 -14.52 -2.15 -12.14
CA SER A 159 -13.75 -1.11 -12.77
C SER A 159 -14.31 -1.17 -14.15
N THR A 160 -15.16 -0.22 -14.51
CA THR A 160 -15.54 -0.02 -15.90
C THR A 160 -14.32 0.27 -16.77
N HIS A 161 -13.14 0.45 -16.18
CA HIS A 161 -11.87 0.73 -16.81
C HIS A 161 -10.98 -0.51 -16.85
N TRP A 162 -10.39 -0.75 -18.02
CA TRP A 162 -9.22 -1.58 -18.13
C TRP A 162 -8.05 -0.92 -17.42
N ARG A 163 -7.13 -1.72 -16.86
CA ARG A 163 -5.91 -1.18 -16.25
C ARG A 163 -4.72 -1.47 -17.13
N MET A 164 -3.97 -0.44 -17.45
CA MET A 164 -2.70 -0.55 -18.16
C MET A 164 -1.58 -0.18 -17.22
N HIS A 165 -0.56 -1.01 -17.13
CA HIS A 165 0.73 -0.64 -16.54
C HIS A 165 1.75 -0.52 -17.66
N PHE A 166 2.52 0.56 -17.69
CA PHE A 166 3.60 0.76 -18.64
C PHE A 166 4.90 1.10 -17.90
N ASP A 167 6.03 0.70 -18.48
CA ASP A 167 7.38 0.93 -17.95
C ASP A 167 8.39 1.02 -19.10
N GLY A 168 9.25 2.03 -19.04
CA GLY A 168 10.31 2.32 -20.01
C GLY A 168 11.69 2.09 -19.43
N SER A 169 12.38 1.07 -19.94
CA SER A 169 13.75 0.75 -19.53
C SER A 169 14.79 1.22 -20.55
N LYS A 170 15.94 1.66 -20.04
CA LYS A 170 17.13 1.97 -20.85
C LYS A 170 18.29 1.03 -20.51
N MET A 171 18.65 0.19 -21.47
CA MET A 171 19.89 -0.60 -21.43
C MET A 171 21.00 0.08 -22.28
N ARG A 172 22.24 -0.41 -22.17
CA ARG A 172 23.42 0.20 -22.80
C ARG A 172 23.37 0.29 -24.33
N THR A 173 22.62 -0.59 -24.98
CA THR A 173 22.59 -0.75 -26.45
C THR A 173 21.19 -0.65 -27.04
N SER A 174 20.15 -0.69 -26.19
CA SER A 174 18.76 -0.66 -26.62
C SER A 174 17.86 -0.09 -25.52
N LEU A 175 16.71 0.40 -25.93
CA LEU A 175 15.62 0.73 -25.03
C LEU A 175 14.64 -0.45 -25.04
N GLY A 176 13.94 -0.64 -23.93
CA GLY A 176 12.88 -1.64 -23.80
C GLY A 176 11.64 -0.98 -23.22
N ALA A 177 10.48 -1.32 -23.74
CA ALA A 177 9.20 -0.87 -23.23
C ALA A 177 8.35 -2.07 -22.85
N GLY A 178 7.75 -2.04 -21.67
CA GLY A 178 6.83 -3.05 -21.17
C GLY A 178 5.43 -2.48 -21.04
N VAL A 179 4.42 -3.26 -21.44
CA VAL A 179 3.01 -2.92 -21.25
C VAL A 179 2.26 -4.14 -20.73
N VAL A 180 1.47 -3.95 -19.69
CA VAL A 180 0.54 -4.96 -19.15
C VAL A 180 -0.86 -4.40 -19.13
N LEU A 181 -1.75 -4.95 -19.97
CA LEU A 181 -3.17 -4.68 -19.93
C LEU A 181 -3.89 -5.72 -19.09
N THR A 182 -4.70 -5.28 -18.14
CA THR A 182 -5.51 -6.13 -17.28
C THR A 182 -6.99 -5.89 -17.60
N SER A 183 -7.68 -6.98 -17.98
CA SER A 183 -9.11 -6.99 -18.29
C SER A 183 -9.95 -6.75 -17.04
N LEU A 184 -11.23 -6.45 -17.23
CA LEU A 184 -12.19 -6.28 -16.13
C LEU A 184 -12.35 -7.56 -15.29
N LYS A 185 -12.10 -8.72 -15.89
CA LYS A 185 -12.14 -10.03 -15.24
C LYS A 185 -10.80 -10.43 -14.60
N GLY A 186 -9.76 -9.61 -14.77
CA GLY A 186 -8.42 -9.84 -14.23
C GLY A 186 -7.43 -10.53 -15.17
N ASP A 187 -7.83 -10.83 -16.41
CA ASP A 187 -6.94 -11.43 -17.42
C ASP A 187 -5.82 -10.45 -17.79
N LYS A 188 -4.59 -10.94 -17.93
CA LYS A 188 -3.43 -10.08 -18.21
C LYS A 188 -2.85 -10.36 -19.59
N LEU A 189 -2.81 -9.34 -20.43
CA LEU A 189 -2.08 -9.32 -21.69
C LEU A 189 -0.76 -8.58 -21.47
N ARG A 190 0.36 -9.23 -21.77
CA ARG A 190 1.71 -8.68 -21.55
C ARG A 190 2.39 -8.47 -22.89
N TYR A 191 2.95 -7.29 -23.08
CA TYR A 191 3.69 -6.91 -24.28
C TYR A 191 5.04 -6.35 -23.88
N VAL A 192 6.06 -6.75 -24.63
CA VAL A 192 7.42 -6.25 -24.49
C VAL A 192 7.88 -5.81 -25.86
N LEU A 193 8.41 -4.59 -25.93
CA LEU A 193 8.85 -3.94 -27.15
C LEU A 193 10.33 -3.64 -27.00
N GLN A 194 11.11 -3.95 -28.04
CA GLN A 194 12.49 -3.51 -28.14
C GLN A 194 12.54 -2.27 -29.04
N ILE A 195 13.10 -1.19 -28.51
CA ILE A 195 13.23 0.08 -29.21
C ILE A 195 14.68 0.20 -29.70
N HIS A 196 14.84 0.29 -31.02
CA HIS A 196 16.14 0.21 -31.70
C HIS A 196 16.83 1.56 -31.93
N PHE A 197 16.20 2.68 -31.55
CA PHE A 197 16.82 4.00 -31.63
C PHE A 197 17.36 4.44 -30.27
N ALA A 198 18.36 5.32 -30.29
CA ALA A 198 18.94 5.88 -29.07
C ALA A 198 18.05 6.99 -28.52
N ALA A 199 17.55 6.83 -27.30
CA ALA A 199 16.77 7.86 -26.61
C ALA A 199 16.99 7.89 -25.09
N SER A 200 16.29 8.80 -24.41
CA SER A 200 16.31 8.95 -22.96
C SER A 200 15.37 7.94 -22.29
N ASN A 201 15.49 7.78 -20.97
CA ASN A 201 14.56 6.92 -20.21
C ASN A 201 13.12 7.42 -20.35
N ASN A 202 12.92 8.73 -20.24
CA ASN A 202 11.60 9.35 -20.39
C ASN A 202 11.00 9.10 -21.78
N VAL A 203 11.82 9.03 -22.84
CA VAL A 203 11.32 8.67 -24.17
C VAL A 203 10.89 7.21 -24.22
N ALA A 204 11.63 6.29 -23.59
CA ALA A 204 11.18 4.90 -23.48
C ALA A 204 9.86 4.76 -22.72
N GLU A 205 9.65 5.55 -21.67
CA GLU A 205 8.36 5.62 -20.95
C GLU A 205 7.21 6.08 -21.84
N TYR A 206 7.42 7.16 -22.61
CA TYR A 206 6.43 7.67 -23.55
C TYR A 206 6.14 6.66 -24.67
N GLU A 207 7.15 5.97 -25.17
CA GLU A 207 6.98 4.90 -26.15
C GLU A 207 6.16 3.75 -25.57
N ALA A 208 6.44 3.32 -24.35
CA ALA A 208 5.64 2.30 -23.66
C ALA A 208 4.18 2.73 -23.53
N LEU A 209 3.93 3.97 -23.12
CA LEU A 209 2.59 4.54 -22.99
C LEU A 209 1.85 4.59 -24.33
N ILE A 210 2.47 5.13 -25.37
CA ILE A 210 1.87 5.29 -26.70
C ILE A 210 1.55 3.94 -27.32
N HIS A 211 2.47 3.00 -27.25
CA HIS A 211 2.24 1.66 -27.77
C HIS A 211 1.11 0.96 -27.00
N GLY A 212 1.06 1.10 -25.67
CA GLY A 212 -0.02 0.58 -24.86
C GLY A 212 -1.39 1.16 -25.22
N LEU A 213 -1.47 2.48 -25.45
CA LEU A 213 -2.71 3.15 -25.87
C LEU A 213 -3.15 2.74 -27.28
N ARG A 214 -2.20 2.57 -28.22
CA ARG A 214 -2.52 2.07 -29.58
C ARG A 214 -3.09 0.67 -29.54
N LEU A 215 -2.45 -0.21 -28.78
CA LEU A 215 -2.92 -1.57 -28.59
C LEU A 215 -4.31 -1.60 -27.92
N ALA A 216 -4.52 -0.77 -26.89
CA ALA A 216 -5.82 -0.66 -26.23
C ALA A 216 -6.92 -0.18 -27.18
N LYS A 217 -6.60 0.75 -28.07
CA LYS A 217 -7.50 1.21 -29.14
C LYS A 217 -7.84 0.08 -30.12
N GLU A 218 -6.85 -0.68 -30.57
CA GLU A 218 -7.06 -1.83 -31.48
C GLU A 218 -7.92 -2.93 -30.84
N LEU A 219 -7.80 -3.12 -29.53
CA LEU A 219 -8.63 -4.06 -28.75
C LEU A 219 -10.05 -3.53 -28.48
N GLY A 220 -10.40 -2.32 -28.94
CA GLY A 220 -11.74 -1.74 -28.76
C GLY A 220 -12.04 -1.35 -27.32
N ILE A 221 -11.02 -1.09 -26.49
CA ILE A 221 -11.19 -0.67 -25.10
C ILE A 221 -11.74 0.77 -25.10
N ARG A 222 -12.83 0.99 -24.37
CA ARG A 222 -13.49 2.32 -24.28
C ARG A 222 -13.04 3.15 -23.08
N ARG A 223 -12.68 2.52 -21.96
CA ARG A 223 -12.27 3.19 -20.73
C ARG A 223 -11.01 2.54 -20.16
N ILE A 224 -10.00 3.33 -19.81
CA ILE A 224 -8.69 2.84 -19.39
C ILE A 224 -8.06 3.71 -18.29
N LEU A 225 -7.42 3.07 -17.32
CA LEU A 225 -6.56 3.69 -16.32
C LEU A 225 -5.11 3.29 -16.61
N CYS A 226 -4.26 4.28 -16.84
CA CYS A 226 -2.87 4.09 -17.22
C CYS A 226 -1.95 4.38 -16.02
N TYR A 227 -1.21 3.38 -15.56
CA TYR A 227 -0.27 3.47 -14.45
C TYR A 227 1.18 3.46 -14.96
N GLY A 228 1.94 4.50 -14.63
CA GLY A 228 3.38 4.58 -14.90
C GLY A 228 4.15 5.00 -13.64
N ASP A 229 5.41 4.60 -13.52
CA ASP A 229 6.31 4.91 -12.41
C ASP A 229 7.03 6.28 -12.57
N SER A 230 7.06 6.82 -13.78
CA SER A 230 7.61 8.14 -14.07
C SER A 230 6.59 9.25 -13.80
N ASP A 231 6.71 9.90 -12.63
CA ASP A 231 5.87 11.05 -12.24
C ASP A 231 5.90 12.15 -13.31
N LEU A 232 7.05 12.40 -13.94
CA LEU A 232 7.14 13.36 -15.04
C LEU A 232 6.21 13.02 -16.20
N VAL A 233 6.22 11.76 -16.67
CA VAL A 233 5.46 11.31 -17.84
C VAL A 233 3.97 11.27 -17.51
N VAL A 234 3.61 10.79 -16.32
CA VAL A 234 2.23 10.78 -15.84
C VAL A 234 1.66 12.19 -15.76
N GLN A 235 2.34 13.12 -15.09
CA GLN A 235 1.85 14.50 -14.90
C GLN A 235 1.77 15.29 -16.21
N GLN A 236 2.70 15.07 -17.14
CA GLN A 236 2.65 15.68 -18.48
C GLN A 236 1.52 15.09 -19.34
N SER A 237 1.24 13.79 -19.19
CA SER A 237 0.15 13.10 -19.90
C SER A 237 -1.22 13.54 -19.37
N SER A 238 -1.36 13.72 -18.05
CA SER A 238 -2.56 14.29 -17.42
C SER A 238 -2.79 15.76 -17.78
N GLY A 239 -1.75 16.48 -18.20
CA GLY A 239 -1.81 17.90 -18.56
C GLY A 239 -1.52 18.86 -17.42
N ASP A 240 -1.18 18.35 -16.23
CA ASP A 240 -0.84 19.15 -15.05
C ASP A 240 0.51 19.87 -15.19
N TRP A 241 1.42 19.33 -16.01
CA TRP A 241 2.77 19.86 -16.18
C TRP A 241 3.07 20.23 -17.63
N ASP A 242 3.68 21.40 -17.81
CA ASP A 242 4.14 21.86 -19.12
C ASP A 242 5.41 21.16 -19.58
N VAL A 243 5.51 21.02 -20.90
CA VAL A 243 6.63 20.40 -21.58
C VAL A 243 7.46 21.49 -22.25
N LYS A 244 8.70 21.67 -21.80
CA LYS A 244 9.61 22.69 -22.31
C LYS A 244 10.40 22.25 -23.56
N ASP A 245 10.54 20.94 -23.73
CA ASP A 245 11.30 20.34 -24.82
C ASP A 245 10.39 20.02 -26.01
N ALA A 246 10.77 20.41 -27.22
CA ALA A 246 9.95 20.27 -28.43
C ALA A 246 9.69 18.80 -28.81
N ASN A 247 10.65 17.90 -28.54
CA ASN A 247 10.49 16.47 -28.80
C ASN A 247 9.47 15.88 -27.82
N MET A 248 9.63 16.17 -26.53
CA MET A 248 8.70 15.72 -25.50
C MET A 248 7.29 16.31 -25.69
N ALA A 249 7.17 17.53 -26.24
CA ALA A 249 5.88 18.14 -26.57
C ALA A 249 5.16 17.37 -27.68
N SER A 250 5.91 16.80 -28.63
CA SER A 250 5.38 15.95 -29.69
C SER A 250 4.82 14.63 -29.14
N TYR A 251 5.53 14.01 -28.19
CA TYR A 251 5.03 12.82 -27.48
C TYR A 251 3.76 13.11 -26.69
N ARG A 252 3.73 14.22 -25.93
CA ARG A 252 2.52 14.67 -25.21
C ARG A 252 1.35 14.87 -26.17
N PHE A 253 1.56 15.56 -27.29
CA PHE A 253 0.52 15.78 -28.30
C PHE A 253 -0.06 14.46 -28.81
N LEU A 254 0.80 13.48 -29.12
CA LEU A 254 0.37 12.16 -29.59
C LEU A 254 -0.40 11.38 -28.52
N VAL A 255 0.00 11.45 -27.24
CA VAL A 255 -0.75 10.85 -26.13
C VAL A 255 -2.13 11.47 -25.99
N HIS A 256 -2.26 12.81 -26.09
CA HIS A 256 -3.56 13.50 -26.05
C HIS A 256 -4.44 13.15 -27.26
N GLN A 257 -3.85 13.01 -28.44
CA GLN A 257 -4.59 12.56 -29.62
C GLN A 257 -5.11 11.12 -29.45
N LEU A 258 -4.32 10.24 -28.81
CA LEU A 258 -4.71 8.86 -28.53
C LEU A 258 -5.73 8.77 -27.39
N SER A 259 -5.60 9.59 -26.35
CA SER A 259 -6.53 9.60 -25.21
C SER A 259 -7.94 10.03 -25.64
N GLY A 260 -8.06 10.92 -26.63
CA GLY A 260 -9.34 11.35 -27.19
C GLY A 260 -10.18 10.25 -27.86
N TYR A 261 -9.62 9.07 -28.13
CA TYR A 261 -10.38 7.91 -28.64
C TYR A 261 -11.14 7.16 -27.53
N PHE A 262 -10.79 7.36 -26.27
CA PHE A 262 -11.39 6.68 -25.13
C PHE A 262 -12.51 7.54 -24.52
N GLU A 263 -13.59 6.92 -24.09
CA GLU A 263 -14.66 7.57 -23.32
C GLU A 263 -14.18 8.00 -21.92
N GLY A 264 -13.10 7.38 -21.42
CA GLY A 264 -12.41 7.78 -20.19
C GLY A 264 -10.99 7.24 -20.16
N CYS A 265 -10.00 8.14 -20.13
CA CYS A 265 -8.58 7.80 -20.03
C CYS A 265 -7.93 8.66 -18.94
N GLU A 266 -7.47 8.02 -17.87
CA GLU A 266 -6.80 8.71 -16.77
C GLU A 266 -5.37 8.17 -16.61
N PHE A 267 -4.44 9.06 -16.26
CA PHE A 267 -3.05 8.70 -15.99
C PHE A 267 -2.78 8.83 -14.50
N LEU A 268 -2.26 7.75 -13.91
CA LEU A 268 -2.02 7.61 -12.49
C LEU A 268 -0.57 7.21 -12.26
N HIS A 269 0.02 7.73 -11.19
CA HIS A 269 1.37 7.32 -10.80
C HIS A 269 1.28 5.96 -10.08
N SER A 270 2.07 4.98 -10.54
CA SER A 270 2.24 3.72 -9.82
C SER A 270 2.97 4.01 -8.49
N ASN A 271 2.80 3.14 -7.49
CA ASN A 271 3.14 3.48 -6.10
C ASN A 271 4.67 3.55 -5.84
N GLY A 272 5.34 4.58 -6.35
CA GLY A 272 6.76 4.88 -6.11
C GLY A 272 7.06 5.22 -4.64
N GLN A 273 6.08 5.16 -3.73
CA GLN A 273 6.33 5.11 -2.30
C GLN A 273 6.87 3.75 -1.86
N VAL A 274 6.46 2.65 -2.50
CA VAL A 274 6.99 1.30 -2.21
C VAL A 274 8.44 1.20 -2.63
N GLU A 275 8.80 1.74 -3.79
CA GLU A 275 10.19 1.79 -4.26
C GLU A 275 11.06 2.65 -3.34
N ARG A 276 10.58 3.84 -2.97
CA ARG A 276 11.27 4.69 -1.98
C ARG A 276 11.42 4.02 -0.61
N ALA A 277 10.40 3.28 -0.16
CA ALA A 277 10.47 2.51 1.08
C ALA A 277 11.50 1.38 0.98
N ASN A 278 11.51 0.66 -0.14
CA ASN A 278 12.50 -0.40 -0.41
C ASN A 278 13.93 0.16 -0.47
N ASP A 279 14.13 1.31 -1.12
CA ASP A 279 15.42 2.00 -1.17
C ASP A 279 15.87 2.47 0.22
N LEU A 280 14.94 2.95 1.04
CA LEU A 280 15.22 3.34 2.43
C LEU A 280 15.71 2.12 3.23
N ILE A 281 14.98 1.00 3.17
CA ILE A 281 15.34 -0.27 3.82
C ILE A 281 16.73 -0.74 3.35
N LEU A 282 16.98 -0.72 2.04
CA LEU A 282 18.26 -1.10 1.47
C LEU A 282 19.41 -0.17 1.93
N SER A 283 19.18 1.14 2.00
CA SER A 283 20.22 2.09 2.43
C SER A 283 20.55 1.97 3.92
N SER A 284 19.60 1.53 4.76
CA SER A 284 19.83 1.27 6.18
C SER A 284 20.45 -0.11 6.46
N ILE A 285 20.15 -1.14 5.65
CA ILE A 285 20.74 -2.49 5.78
C ILE A 285 22.21 -2.48 5.32
N LYS A 286 22.53 -1.76 4.24
CA LYS A 286 23.87 -1.80 3.63
C LYS A 286 25.02 -1.53 4.61
N PRO A 287 25.02 -0.46 5.43
CA PRO A 287 26.09 -0.21 6.40
C PRO A 287 26.27 -1.33 7.42
N ARG A 288 25.18 -1.94 7.88
CA ARG A 288 25.18 -3.02 8.89
C ARG A 288 25.71 -4.34 8.36
N LEU A 289 25.70 -4.54 7.04
CA LEU A 289 26.30 -5.70 6.39
C LEU A 289 27.78 -5.48 6.01
N VAL A 290 28.25 -4.23 6.00
CA VAL A 290 29.62 -3.87 5.63
C VAL A 290 30.55 -3.88 6.85
N GLU A 291 30.02 -3.68 8.05
CA GLU A 291 30.79 -3.46 9.28
C GLU A 291 30.76 -4.68 10.25
N PRO A 292 30.76 -5.92 9.72
CA PRO A 292 32.02 -6.58 9.36
C PRO A 292 31.96 -7.36 8.03
N LEU A 293 33.04 -7.28 7.25
CA LEU A 293 33.29 -7.91 5.93
C LEU A 293 33.11 -9.46 5.85
N GLU A 294 32.60 -10.12 6.88
CA GLU A 294 32.43 -11.57 6.99
C GLU A 294 30.97 -12.04 6.88
N ARG A 295 29.97 -11.16 6.99
CA ARG A 295 28.56 -11.56 6.95
C ARG A 295 28.07 -11.78 5.52
N SER A 296 27.73 -13.03 5.21
CA SER A 296 27.22 -13.47 3.91
C SER A 296 25.93 -12.77 3.48
N ALA A 297 25.62 -12.84 2.18
CA ALA A 297 24.38 -12.32 1.57
C ALA A 297 23.06 -12.91 2.13
N GLY A 298 23.10 -13.82 3.11
CA GLY A 298 21.94 -14.33 3.85
C GLY A 298 21.64 -13.62 5.18
N CYS A 299 22.61 -12.90 5.77
CA CYS A 299 22.49 -12.30 7.10
C CYS A 299 21.59 -11.05 7.16
N TRP A 300 21.09 -10.56 6.02
CA TRP A 300 20.15 -9.44 6.00
C TRP A 300 18.82 -9.79 6.67
N LEU A 301 18.44 -11.08 6.70
CA LEU A 301 17.25 -11.56 7.41
C LEU A 301 17.35 -11.28 8.92
N ASP A 302 18.54 -11.42 9.49
CA ASP A 302 18.80 -11.19 10.92
C ASP A 302 18.82 -9.68 11.25
N GLU A 303 19.29 -8.86 10.33
CA GLU A 303 19.37 -7.39 10.50
C GLU A 303 18.06 -6.67 10.15
N LEU A 304 17.19 -7.28 9.33
CA LEU A 304 15.96 -6.66 8.85
C LEU A 304 15.04 -6.20 9.99
N PRO A 305 14.75 -6.99 11.05
CA PRO A 305 13.91 -6.54 12.16
C PRO A 305 14.46 -5.29 12.84
N VAL A 306 15.79 -5.22 13.03
CA VAL A 306 16.44 -4.08 13.69
C VAL A 306 16.40 -2.83 12.82
N VAL A 307 16.60 -2.99 11.49
CA VAL A 307 16.46 -1.89 10.54
C VAL A 307 15.01 -1.40 10.51
N LEU A 308 14.03 -2.29 10.38
CA LEU A 308 12.61 -1.92 10.38
C LEU A 308 12.22 -1.23 11.70
N TRP A 309 12.73 -1.70 12.83
CA TRP A 309 12.52 -1.04 14.12
C TRP A 309 13.06 0.39 14.11
N SER A 310 14.31 0.59 13.70
CA SER A 310 14.93 1.92 13.62
C SER A 310 14.16 2.88 12.70
N LEU A 311 13.68 2.38 11.55
CA LEU A 311 12.90 3.17 10.60
C LEU A 311 11.52 3.56 11.16
N ARG A 312 10.91 2.69 11.98
CA ARG A 312 9.62 2.96 12.62
C ARG A 312 9.72 3.96 13.76
N THR A 313 10.84 3.99 14.48
CA THR A 313 11.03 4.84 15.67
C THR A 313 11.82 6.11 15.42
N THR A 314 12.27 6.37 14.20
CA THR A 314 13.01 7.59 13.84
C THR A 314 12.09 8.59 13.14
N PRO A 315 12.08 9.87 13.54
CA PRO A 315 11.28 10.88 12.85
C PRO A 315 11.73 11.04 11.41
N ASN A 316 10.79 10.91 10.47
CA ASN A 316 11.11 11.07 9.05
C ASN A 316 11.30 12.56 8.73
N LYS A 317 12.34 12.92 7.98
CA LYS A 317 12.60 14.31 7.56
C LYS A 317 11.44 14.96 6.80
N SER A 318 10.64 14.19 6.06
CA SER A 318 9.53 14.73 5.25
C SER A 318 8.27 15.03 6.05
N THR A 319 8.01 14.29 7.14
CA THR A 319 6.80 14.43 7.97
C THR A 319 7.11 15.03 9.35
N SER A 320 8.37 14.89 9.80
CA SER A 320 8.88 15.17 11.14
C SER A 320 8.27 14.32 12.27
N PHE A 321 7.48 13.30 11.93
CA PHE A 321 6.90 12.34 12.86
C PHE A 321 7.52 10.96 12.65
N THR A 322 7.52 10.13 13.69
CA THR A 322 7.87 8.72 13.56
C THR A 322 6.71 7.97 12.88
N PRO A 323 7.00 6.98 12.01
CA PRO A 323 5.95 6.11 11.48
C PRO A 323 5.17 5.37 12.58
N PHE A 324 5.82 5.05 13.71
CA PHE A 324 5.17 4.38 14.84
C PHE A 324 4.07 5.26 15.46
N PHE A 325 4.36 6.54 15.73
CA PHE A 325 3.35 7.50 16.21
C PHE A 325 2.17 7.64 15.24
N LEU A 326 2.43 7.78 13.93
CA LEU A 326 1.38 7.94 12.92
C LEU A 326 0.45 6.73 12.77
N VAL A 327 0.86 5.55 13.24
CA VAL A 327 0.05 4.32 13.24
C VAL A 327 -0.66 4.11 14.56
N TYR A 328 0.04 4.28 15.69
CA TYR A 328 -0.43 3.85 17.00
C TYR A 328 -0.86 4.99 17.93
N GLY A 329 -0.67 6.26 17.57
CA GLY A 329 -1.01 7.41 18.42
C GLY A 329 -0.02 7.70 19.55
N ALA A 330 0.98 6.84 19.75
CA ALA A 330 1.99 6.99 20.80
C ALA A 330 3.39 6.64 20.27
N GLU A 331 4.43 7.20 20.90
CA GLU A 331 5.83 6.89 20.54
C GLU A 331 6.30 5.56 21.11
N ALA A 332 7.10 4.82 20.34
CA ALA A 332 7.62 3.52 20.77
C ALA A 332 8.56 3.66 21.97
N VAL A 333 8.53 2.67 22.88
CA VAL A 333 9.58 2.45 23.87
C VAL A 333 10.77 1.81 23.16
N ILE A 334 11.87 2.55 23.02
CA ILE A 334 13.10 2.06 22.40
C ILE A 334 14.04 1.46 23.46
N LEU A 335 14.96 0.60 23.05
CA LEU A 335 15.90 -0.11 23.95
C LEU A 335 16.63 0.82 24.91
N THR A 336 17.09 1.99 24.45
CA THR A 336 17.74 2.99 25.30
C THR A 336 16.85 3.51 26.43
N ASN A 337 15.53 3.48 26.27
CA ASN A 337 14.66 3.88 27.39
C ASN A 337 14.64 2.85 28.52
N ILE A 338 14.85 1.58 28.17
CA ILE A 338 14.96 0.48 29.13
C ILE A 338 16.35 0.51 29.76
N ASP A 339 17.41 0.63 28.94
CA ASP A 339 18.80 0.59 29.41
C ASP A 339 19.18 1.75 30.33
N PHE A 340 18.50 2.90 30.20
CA PHE A 340 18.74 4.11 30.99
C PHE A 340 17.57 4.45 31.93
N ASP A 341 16.69 3.49 32.23
CA ASP A 341 15.67 3.63 33.27
C ASP A 341 14.80 4.90 33.13
N TYR A 342 14.43 5.24 31.89
CA TYR A 342 13.67 6.46 31.61
C TYR A 342 12.36 6.50 32.41
N PRO A 343 11.86 7.68 32.84
CA PRO A 343 10.67 7.79 33.66
C PRO A 343 9.43 7.07 33.10
N ARG A 344 9.27 7.07 31.78
CA ARG A 344 8.16 6.35 31.10
C ARG A 344 8.22 4.82 31.22
N VAL A 345 9.34 4.27 31.68
CA VAL A 345 9.56 2.83 31.93
C VAL A 345 9.56 2.57 33.44
N THR A 346 10.25 3.40 34.22
CA THR A 346 10.41 3.20 35.67
C THR A 346 9.20 3.65 36.50
N MET A 347 8.46 4.65 36.04
CA MET A 347 7.23 5.15 36.67
C MET A 347 5.98 4.69 35.94
N TYR A 348 6.05 3.54 35.24
CA TYR A 348 4.91 3.03 34.50
C TYR A 348 3.76 2.66 35.44
N THR A 349 2.61 3.29 35.25
CA THR A 349 1.33 2.87 35.79
C THR A 349 0.37 2.56 34.64
N GLU A 350 -0.44 1.51 34.78
CA GLU A 350 -1.35 1.08 33.70
C GLU A 350 -2.44 2.13 33.42
N GLU A 351 -2.87 2.85 34.46
CA GLU A 351 -3.89 3.90 34.38
C GLU A 351 -3.38 5.14 33.61
N GLU A 352 -2.21 5.68 33.96
CA GLU A 352 -1.64 6.86 33.26
C GLU A 352 -1.22 6.51 31.82
N ALA A 353 -0.78 5.26 31.57
CA ALA A 353 -0.41 4.81 30.23
C ALA A 353 -1.63 4.70 29.31
N GLU A 354 -2.78 4.26 29.84
CA GLU A 354 -4.03 4.16 29.08
C GLU A 354 -4.63 5.55 28.80
N GLU A 355 -4.56 6.47 29.76
CA GLU A 355 -4.97 7.87 29.57
C GLU A 355 -4.10 8.55 28.50
N ALA A 356 -2.76 8.44 28.59
CA ALA A 356 -1.85 8.99 27.59
C ALA A 356 -2.04 8.36 26.20
N ARG A 357 -2.44 7.07 26.13
CA ARG A 357 -2.78 6.39 24.88
C ARG A 357 -4.06 6.96 24.28
N GLN A 358 -5.06 7.27 25.11
CA GLN A 358 -6.31 7.85 24.67
C GLN A 358 -6.10 9.27 24.13
N ASP A 359 -5.35 10.11 24.86
CA ASP A 359 -4.95 11.45 24.40
C ASP A 359 -4.16 11.41 23.09
N GLY A 360 -3.25 10.43 22.96
CA GLY A 360 -2.48 10.21 21.75
C GLY A 360 -3.32 9.83 20.52
N VAL A 361 -4.41 9.07 20.73
CA VAL A 361 -5.37 8.73 19.67
C VAL A 361 -6.18 9.97 19.24
N ASP A 362 -6.53 10.84 20.19
CA ASP A 362 -7.28 12.07 19.90
C ASP A 362 -6.41 13.07 19.10
N LEU A 363 -5.11 13.17 19.42
CA LEU A 363 -4.14 14.00 18.69
C LEU A 363 -3.61 13.37 17.38
N LEU A 364 -3.87 12.09 17.16
CA LEU A 364 -3.32 11.33 16.03
C LEU A 364 -3.76 11.91 14.68
N GLU A 365 -5.03 12.30 14.57
CA GLU A 365 -5.58 12.83 13.33
C GLU A 365 -4.99 14.20 12.98
N GLU A 366 -4.79 15.07 13.97
CA GLU A 366 -4.07 16.32 13.80
C GLU A 366 -2.61 16.09 13.36
N GLY A 367 -1.93 15.12 13.99
CA GLY A 367 -0.59 14.68 13.61
C GLY A 367 -0.50 14.20 12.17
N ARG A 368 -1.49 13.44 11.70
CA ARG A 368 -1.58 12.96 10.30
C ARG A 368 -1.81 14.09 9.31
N LEU A 369 -2.69 15.03 9.62
CA LEU A 369 -2.95 16.21 8.80
C LEU A 369 -1.71 17.09 8.67
N LEU A 370 -0.99 17.32 9.78
CA LEU A 370 0.27 18.04 9.79
C LEU A 370 1.37 17.31 9.01
N ALA A 371 1.48 15.98 9.16
CA ALA A 371 2.41 15.15 8.40
C ALA A 371 2.15 15.22 6.90
N LEU A 372 0.88 15.19 6.49
CA LEU A 372 0.47 15.33 5.09
C LEU A 372 0.86 16.70 4.53
N SER A 373 0.51 17.78 5.24
CA SER A 373 0.87 19.16 4.87
C SER A 373 2.39 19.31 4.71
N ARG A 374 3.17 18.83 5.68
CA ARG A 374 4.65 18.86 5.62
C ARG A 374 5.21 18.04 4.46
N SER A 375 4.68 16.85 4.20
CA SER A 375 5.09 16.01 3.07
C SER A 375 4.89 16.74 1.73
N THR A 376 3.77 17.44 1.55
CA THR A 376 3.52 18.23 0.33
C THR A 376 4.48 19.42 0.20
N ILE A 377 4.77 20.13 1.30
CA ILE A 377 5.74 21.24 1.32
C ILE A 377 7.15 20.73 1.02
N TYR A 378 7.51 19.58 1.59
CA TYR A 378 8.81 18.93 1.39
C TYR A 378 8.98 18.50 -0.07
N GLN A 379 7.96 17.88 -0.67
CA GLN A 379 7.97 17.52 -2.10
C GLN A 379 8.09 18.75 -3.02
N ARG A 380 7.34 19.82 -2.74
CA ARG A 380 7.45 21.10 -3.48
C ARG A 380 8.86 21.71 -3.35
N SER A 381 9.45 21.64 -2.16
CA SER A 381 10.79 22.14 -1.88
C SER A 381 11.88 21.31 -2.56
N LEU A 382 11.76 19.98 -2.54
CA LEU A 382 12.61 19.07 -3.32
C LEU A 382 12.51 19.39 -4.81
N ARG A 383 11.29 19.59 -5.34
CA ARG A 383 11.07 19.97 -6.75
C ARG A 383 11.80 21.27 -7.10
N ARG A 384 11.69 22.30 -6.25
CA ARG A 384 12.42 23.56 -6.43
C ARG A 384 13.94 23.36 -6.37
N TYR A 385 14.42 22.51 -5.46
CA TYR A 385 15.84 22.20 -5.32
C TYR A 385 16.42 21.46 -6.53
N TYR A 386 15.74 20.41 -7.00
CA TYR A 386 16.13 19.68 -8.20
C TYR A 386 16.13 20.60 -9.42
N ASN A 387 15.06 21.37 -9.62
CA ASN A 387 14.97 22.35 -10.72
C ASN A 387 16.09 23.41 -10.64
N ARG A 388 16.51 23.82 -9.43
CA ARG A 388 17.63 24.76 -9.23
C ARG A 388 19.00 24.12 -9.50
N LYS A 389 19.14 22.80 -9.33
CA LYS A 389 20.37 22.04 -9.55
C LYS A 389 20.55 21.52 -10.98
N VAL A 390 19.52 21.61 -11.84
CA VAL A 390 19.69 21.44 -13.29
C VAL A 390 20.38 22.68 -13.85
N LYS A 391 21.67 22.83 -13.54
CA LYS A 391 22.58 23.69 -14.29
C LYS A 391 23.33 22.80 -15.29
N PRO A 392 23.54 23.22 -16.54
CA PRO A 392 24.39 22.48 -17.46
C PRO A 392 25.76 22.28 -16.79
N ARG A 393 26.21 21.03 -16.71
CA ARG A 393 27.54 20.70 -16.17
C ARG A 393 28.57 21.04 -17.24
N SER A 394 29.12 22.25 -17.19
CA SER A 394 30.23 22.63 -18.04
C SER A 394 31.56 22.24 -17.39
N PHE A 395 32.45 21.69 -18.23
CA PHE A 395 33.81 21.36 -17.87
C PHE A 395 34.76 22.17 -18.75
N GLN A 396 35.98 22.38 -18.27
CA GLN A 396 37.06 23.00 -19.03
C GLN A 396 38.17 21.99 -19.30
N GLU A 397 38.93 22.23 -20.38
CA GLU A 397 40.14 21.46 -20.66
C GLU A 397 41.12 21.60 -19.49
N GLY A 398 41.61 20.48 -18.96
CA GLY A 398 42.45 20.41 -17.77
C GLY A 398 41.74 20.04 -16.47
N ASP A 399 40.40 20.01 -16.43
CA ASP A 399 39.65 19.61 -15.22
C ASP A 399 39.87 18.13 -14.84
N LEU A 400 40.11 17.87 -13.55
CA LEU A 400 40.19 16.52 -12.98
C LEU A 400 38.80 15.97 -12.67
N VAL A 401 38.49 14.78 -13.20
CA VAL A 401 37.17 14.14 -13.15
C VAL A 401 37.24 12.63 -12.87
N LEU A 402 36.18 12.10 -12.27
CA LEU A 402 35.86 10.69 -12.14
C LEU A 402 34.83 10.30 -13.22
N ARG A 403 34.96 9.10 -13.79
CA ARG A 403 34.00 8.54 -14.76
C ARG A 403 33.12 7.48 -14.11
N LEU A 404 31.85 7.39 -14.53
CA LEU A 404 30.94 6.36 -14.06
C LEU A 404 31.26 5.00 -14.72
N ILE A 405 31.36 3.93 -13.93
CA ILE A 405 31.64 2.58 -14.43
C ILE A 405 30.40 2.05 -15.18
N GLN A 406 30.54 1.76 -16.48
CA GLN A 406 29.44 1.28 -17.32
C GLN A 406 29.39 -0.25 -17.50
N ARG A 407 30.43 -0.97 -17.08
CA ARG A 407 30.52 -2.44 -17.17
C ARG A 407 30.35 -3.04 -15.78
N THR A 408 29.24 -3.75 -15.57
CA THR A 408 28.86 -4.34 -14.27
C THR A 408 29.20 -5.84 -14.17
N ALA A 409 29.87 -6.42 -15.18
CA ALA A 409 30.25 -7.82 -15.15
C ALA A 409 31.23 -8.09 -13.99
N GLY A 410 30.82 -8.93 -13.04
CA GLY A 410 31.58 -9.21 -11.81
C GLY A 410 31.41 -8.18 -10.68
N GLN A 411 30.59 -7.13 -10.86
CA GLN A 411 30.32 -6.16 -9.81
C GLN A 411 29.05 -6.52 -9.04
N HIS A 412 29.17 -6.52 -7.72
CA HIS A 412 28.03 -6.67 -6.83
C HIS A 412 27.34 -5.31 -6.63
N LYS A 413 26.09 -5.29 -6.14
CA LYS A 413 25.30 -4.07 -5.84
C LYS A 413 25.95 -3.12 -4.80
N LEU A 414 27.14 -3.48 -4.32
CA LEU A 414 27.97 -2.80 -3.31
C LEU A 414 29.29 -2.24 -3.85
N SER A 415 29.66 -2.48 -5.11
CA SER A 415 30.89 -1.92 -5.70
C SER A 415 30.79 -0.40 -5.91
N ALA A 416 31.91 0.33 -5.78
CA ALA A 416 31.95 1.78 -6.01
C ALA A 416 31.58 2.11 -7.47
N PRO A 417 30.65 3.04 -7.73
CA PRO A 417 30.14 3.30 -9.08
C PRO A 417 31.06 4.19 -9.95
N TRP A 418 32.11 4.79 -9.38
CA TRP A 418 32.98 5.77 -10.05
C TRP A 418 34.43 5.28 -10.11
N GLU A 419 35.12 5.56 -11.21
CA GLU A 419 36.51 5.21 -11.50
C GLU A 419 37.32 6.47 -11.89
N GLY A 420 38.58 6.56 -11.52
CA GLY A 420 39.48 7.68 -11.85
C GLY A 420 40.65 7.79 -10.89
N PRO A 421 41.47 8.87 -10.96
CA PRO A 421 41.23 10.15 -11.65
C PRO A 421 41.55 10.21 -13.15
N PHE A 422 40.79 11.04 -13.88
CA PHE A 422 40.99 11.39 -15.30
C PHE A 422 41.08 12.92 -15.48
N ILE A 423 41.72 13.39 -16.55
CA ILE A 423 41.81 14.80 -16.95
C ILE A 423 41.03 15.01 -18.25
N ILE A 424 40.28 16.10 -18.35
CA ILE A 424 39.59 16.48 -19.59
C ILE A 424 40.59 17.05 -20.59
N SER A 425 40.74 16.38 -21.74
CA SER A 425 41.65 16.80 -22.81
C SER A 425 40.99 17.81 -23.75
N LYS A 426 39.76 17.52 -24.17
CA LYS A 426 39.01 18.34 -25.14
C LYS A 426 37.54 18.37 -24.83
N VAL A 427 36.94 19.56 -24.86
CA VAL A 427 35.51 19.79 -24.66
C VAL A 427 34.84 19.99 -26.03
N LEU A 428 33.87 19.15 -26.37
CA LEU A 428 33.03 19.31 -27.57
C LEU A 428 31.76 20.09 -27.20
N GLY A 429 31.29 20.96 -28.09
CA GLY A 429 30.09 21.81 -27.88
C GLY A 429 28.76 21.09 -27.64
N ASN A 430 28.74 19.75 -27.71
CA ASN A 430 27.57 18.89 -27.50
C ASN A 430 27.69 18.10 -26.17
N ASP A 431 28.14 18.74 -25.08
CA ASP A 431 28.31 18.15 -23.74
C ASP A 431 29.17 16.87 -23.69
N SER A 432 30.11 16.73 -24.62
CA SER A 432 30.92 15.53 -24.80
C SER A 432 32.40 15.85 -24.61
N ASN A 433 33.11 15.08 -23.78
CA ASN A 433 34.47 15.41 -23.32
C ASN A 433 35.42 14.23 -23.58
N TYR A 434 36.61 14.49 -24.12
CA TYR A 434 37.68 13.49 -24.20
C TYR A 434 38.46 13.46 -22.89
N LEU A 435 38.83 12.26 -22.45
CA LEU A 435 39.53 12.03 -21.18
C LEU A 435 40.92 11.45 -21.44
N ILE A 436 41.86 11.84 -20.58
CA ILE A 436 43.18 11.23 -20.44
C ILE A 436 43.31 10.71 -19.01
N ASP A 437 43.91 9.52 -18.86
CA ASP A 437 44.18 8.92 -17.56
C ASP A 437 45.23 9.74 -16.79
N ALA A 438 44.87 10.25 -15.60
CA ALA A 438 45.74 11.12 -14.81
C ALA A 438 46.87 10.34 -14.09
N GLN A 439 46.75 9.01 -14.00
CA GLN A 439 47.70 8.15 -13.28
C GLN A 439 48.84 7.64 -14.18
N LYS A 440 48.78 7.87 -15.50
CA LYS A 440 49.84 7.45 -16.43
C LYS A 440 50.81 8.62 -16.69
N PRO A 441 52.14 8.44 -16.51
CA PRO A 441 53.10 9.54 -16.67
C PRO A 441 53.16 10.04 -18.13
N ARG A 442 53.29 11.36 -18.32
CA ARG A 442 53.59 11.97 -19.63
C ARG A 442 55.02 11.62 -20.05
N ALA A 443 55.19 10.68 -20.98
CA ALA A 443 56.50 10.39 -21.56
C ALA A 443 56.83 11.35 -22.72
N ARG A 444 58.08 11.79 -22.77
CA ARG A 444 58.66 12.53 -23.91
C ARG A 444 58.83 11.58 -25.10
N LYS A 445 58.14 11.90 -26.21
CA LYS A 445 58.31 11.37 -27.58
C LYS A 445 58.25 9.84 -27.75
N ARG A 446 57.28 9.42 -28.58
CA ARG A 446 57.10 8.08 -29.19
C ARG A 446 56.93 6.94 -28.20
N ASP A 447 55.71 6.81 -27.69
CA ASP A 447 54.93 5.55 -27.58
C ASP A 447 53.61 5.85 -26.83
N ASP A 448 52.59 5.02 -27.04
CA ASP A 448 51.13 5.22 -26.83
C ASP A 448 50.62 5.61 -25.40
N SER A 449 51.49 6.05 -24.49
CA SER A 449 51.11 6.55 -23.15
C SER A 449 50.66 8.01 -23.21
N GLY A 450 49.35 8.22 -23.11
CA GLY A 450 48.69 9.52 -23.27
C GLY A 450 47.58 9.52 -24.33
N LYS A 451 47.23 8.35 -24.88
CA LYS A 451 46.09 8.21 -25.78
C LYS A 451 44.82 8.74 -25.11
N GLU A 452 44.28 9.80 -25.69
CA GLU A 452 42.90 10.20 -25.48
C GLU A 452 42.00 8.98 -25.64
N MET A 453 41.03 8.82 -24.76
CA MET A 453 40.07 7.73 -24.90
C MET A 453 39.42 7.79 -26.28
N GLU A 454 39.32 6.64 -26.97
CA GLU A 454 38.79 6.57 -28.35
C GLU A 454 37.37 7.12 -28.52
N ARG A 455 36.60 7.20 -27.42
CA ARG A 455 35.22 7.69 -27.42
C ARG A 455 35.04 8.85 -26.46
N PRO A 456 34.34 9.92 -26.88
CA PRO A 456 34.03 11.03 -26.00
C PRO A 456 32.98 10.63 -24.95
N TRP A 457 33.09 11.21 -23.77
CA TRP A 457 32.23 10.93 -22.62
C TRP A 457 31.27 12.07 -22.37
N ASN A 458 29.99 11.75 -22.20
CA ASN A 458 28.98 12.76 -21.89
C ASN A 458 29.24 13.37 -20.50
N ALA A 459 29.08 14.69 -20.38
CA ALA A 459 29.25 15.46 -19.15
C ALA A 459 28.44 14.91 -17.95
N ASN A 460 27.31 14.25 -18.20
CA ASN A 460 26.48 13.62 -17.16
C ASN A 460 27.11 12.36 -16.54
N LEU A 461 28.05 11.72 -17.25
CA LEU A 461 28.78 10.53 -16.81
C LEU A 461 30.11 10.87 -16.12
N LEU A 462 30.37 12.16 -15.90
CA LEU A 462 31.58 12.68 -15.29
C LEU A 462 31.24 13.44 -14.00
N ARG A 463 32.14 13.36 -13.02
CA ARG A 463 32.06 14.07 -11.74
C ARG A 463 33.41 14.74 -11.47
N ARG A 464 33.44 16.01 -11.03
CA ARG A 464 34.70 16.67 -10.63
C ARG A 464 35.36 15.90 -9.47
N PHE A 465 36.68 15.72 -9.54
CA PHE A 465 37.44 14.95 -8.56
C PHE A 465 37.49 15.64 -7.17
N TYR A 466 37.47 16.97 -7.14
CA TYR A 466 37.57 17.78 -5.92
C TYR A 466 36.22 18.34 -5.42
N SER A 467 35.11 17.63 -5.63
CA SER A 467 33.77 18.11 -5.22
C SER A 467 33.49 17.96 -3.74
#